data_AF-A0A4J2CTF1-F1
#
_entry.id   AF-A0A4J2CTF1-F1
#
_cell.length_a   1.000
_cell.length_b   1.000
_cell.length_c   1.000
_cell.angle_alpha   90.00
_cell.angle_beta   90.00
_cell.angle_gamma   90.00
#
_symmetry.space_group_name_H-M   'P 1'
#
loop_
_entity.id
_entity.type
_entity.pdbx_description
1 polymer ?
#
loop_
_entity_poly.entity_id
_entity_poly.type
_entity_poly.pdbx_seq_one_letter_code
_entity_poly.pdbx_strand_id
1 'polypeptide(L)'
;MTGSALAGMLSVTFNVTAASIGIGGLPGILSIQPQYMLPFAGTMLVAIVVPMLLTFFFRKAGLFTKTEGDTNLQAEFVAQEEAEFVSHEPVELTSVEIISPLTGQVKELSQATDPVFASGVMGQGLVIEPSQGELTSPVNGTVTVLFPTKHAIGIVSDEGVELLIHIGMDTVGLDGKGFESLVVQGDHVTVGQQLIRFDMDVIKAAGLVTETPVIITNQDAYTATITGTYPTTIQAGASLMVATRI
;
A
#
# COMPACT_ATOMS: atom_id res chain seq x y z
N MET A 1 1.04 6.82 -18.10
CA MET A 1 0.80 8.29 -18.12
C MET A 1 1.25 8.98 -19.40
N THR A 2 2.38 8.62 -20.02
CA THR A 2 2.90 9.26 -21.25
C THR A 2 1.99 9.10 -22.48
N GLY A 3 1.46 7.89 -22.71
CA GLY A 3 0.56 7.63 -23.86
C GLY A 3 -0.78 8.35 -23.76
N SER A 4 -1.39 8.40 -22.57
CA SER A 4 -2.66 9.09 -22.35
C SER A 4 -2.52 10.62 -22.45
N ALA A 5 -1.39 11.19 -22.04
CA ALA A 5 -1.11 12.61 -22.23
C ALA A 5 -1.02 13.01 -23.71
N LEU A 6 -0.31 12.21 -24.53
CA LEU A 6 -0.21 12.43 -25.98
C LEU A 6 -1.56 12.26 -26.69
N ALA A 7 -2.32 11.22 -26.32
CA ALA A 7 -3.65 11.00 -26.85
C ALA A 7 -4.62 12.13 -26.47
N GLY A 8 -4.52 12.67 -25.26
CA GLY A 8 -5.30 13.83 -24.81
C GLY A 8 -4.97 15.08 -25.63
N MET A 9 -3.68 15.38 -25.84
CA MET A 9 -3.23 16.49 -26.68
C MET A 9 -3.74 16.40 -28.13
N LEU A 10 -3.66 15.21 -28.73
CA LEU A 10 -4.18 14.96 -30.07
C LEU A 10 -5.70 15.08 -30.14
N SER A 11 -6.41 14.62 -29.11
CA SER A 11 -7.88 14.73 -29.05
C SER A 11 -8.34 16.19 -29.02
N VAL A 12 -7.60 17.07 -28.33
CA VAL A 12 -7.85 18.52 -28.34
C VAL A 12 -7.52 19.12 -29.70
N THR A 13 -6.41 18.71 -30.33
CA THR A 13 -5.97 19.24 -31.63
C THR A 13 -6.94 18.88 -32.76
N PHE A 14 -7.48 17.66 -32.75
CA PHE A 14 -8.49 17.20 -33.71
C PHE A 14 -9.93 17.59 -33.31
N ASN A 15 -10.10 18.35 -32.24
CA ASN A 15 -11.39 18.80 -31.73
C ASN A 15 -12.40 17.65 -31.56
N VAL A 16 -11.92 16.54 -31.01
CA VAL A 16 -12.75 15.35 -30.73
C VAL A 16 -13.70 15.71 -29.60
N THR A 17 -15.00 15.72 -29.90
CA THR A 17 -16.04 16.10 -28.92
C THR A 17 -16.92 14.92 -28.56
N ALA A 18 -17.41 14.94 -27.32
CA ALA A 18 -18.40 14.01 -26.80
C ALA A 18 -19.76 14.70 -26.66
N ALA A 19 -20.86 13.98 -26.89
CA ALA A 19 -22.23 14.45 -26.68
C ALA A 19 -22.58 14.58 -25.19
N SER A 20 -21.85 13.88 -24.32
CA SER A 20 -21.98 13.96 -22.87
C SER A 20 -20.62 13.72 -22.20
N ILE A 21 -20.36 14.41 -21.10
CA ILE A 21 -19.36 13.97 -20.11
C ILE A 21 -19.95 12.67 -19.55
N GLY A 22 -19.34 11.53 -19.87
CA GLY A 22 -19.92 10.19 -19.67
C GLY A 22 -20.77 10.10 -18.42
N ILE A 23 -22.07 9.86 -18.59
CA ILE A 23 -23.00 9.68 -17.48
C ILE A 23 -22.63 8.33 -16.87
N GLY A 24 -22.33 8.31 -15.56
CA GLY A 24 -21.72 7.17 -14.86
C GLY A 24 -22.38 5.84 -15.22
N GLY A 25 -21.64 5.01 -15.98
CA GLY A 25 -22.07 3.67 -16.41
C GLY A 25 -22.02 3.40 -17.91
N LEU A 26 -22.01 4.42 -18.78
CA LEU A 26 -21.87 4.21 -20.23
C LEU A 26 -20.40 4.22 -20.66
N PRO A 27 -19.94 3.22 -21.44
CA PRO A 27 -18.60 3.24 -22.03
C PRO A 27 -18.36 4.55 -22.79
N GLY A 28 -17.32 5.30 -22.42
CA GLY A 28 -17.06 6.66 -22.94
C GLY A 28 -16.96 6.74 -24.47
N ILE A 29 -16.60 5.65 -25.14
CA ILE A 29 -16.60 5.53 -26.61
C ILE A 29 -17.99 5.79 -27.23
N LEU A 30 -19.07 5.41 -26.54
CA LEU A 30 -20.45 5.62 -26.99
C LEU A 30 -20.88 7.09 -26.86
N SER A 31 -20.16 7.88 -26.06
CA SER A 31 -20.41 9.31 -25.91
C SER A 31 -19.71 10.16 -26.96
N ILE A 32 -18.77 9.61 -27.75
CA ILE A 32 -18.07 10.35 -28.81
C ILE A 32 -19.03 10.59 -29.98
N GLN A 33 -19.09 11.83 -30.48
CA GLN A 33 -19.97 12.12 -31.61
C GLN A 33 -19.54 11.31 -32.85
N PRO A 34 -20.48 10.74 -33.62
CA PRO A 34 -20.15 9.83 -34.72
C PRO A 34 -19.14 10.39 -35.74
N GLN A 35 -19.18 11.70 -36.01
CA GLN A 35 -18.25 12.34 -36.95
C GLN A 35 -16.78 12.35 -36.50
N TYR A 36 -16.50 12.18 -35.20
CA TYR A 36 -15.14 12.19 -34.64
C TYR A 36 -14.61 10.81 -34.27
N MET A 37 -15.35 9.74 -34.58
CA MET A 37 -14.95 8.36 -34.26
C MET A 37 -13.62 7.95 -34.91
N LEU A 38 -13.35 8.39 -36.14
CA LEU A 38 -12.11 8.05 -36.84
C LEU A 38 -10.89 8.77 -36.23
N PRO A 39 -10.90 10.10 -35.99
CA PRO A 39 -9.88 10.77 -35.19
C PRO A 39 -9.70 10.16 -33.79
N PHE A 40 -10.80 9.83 -33.10
CA PHE A 40 -10.77 9.20 -31.78
C PHE A 40 -10.09 7.83 -31.80
N ALA A 41 -10.36 6.99 -32.80
CA ALA A 41 -9.68 5.71 -32.97
C ALA A 41 -8.15 5.90 -33.15
N GLY A 42 -7.74 6.95 -33.87
CA GLY A 42 -6.34 7.32 -34.02
C GLY A 42 -5.68 7.71 -32.69
N THR A 43 -6.36 8.50 -31.85
CA THR A 43 -5.82 8.89 -30.53
C THR A 43 -5.75 7.71 -29.57
N MET A 44 -6.72 6.78 -29.61
CA MET A 44 -6.67 5.52 -28.86
C MET A 44 -5.50 4.63 -29.27
N LEU A 45 -5.20 4.55 -30.57
CA LEU A 45 -4.05 3.79 -31.06
C LEU A 45 -2.74 4.36 -30.52
N VAL A 46 -2.59 5.69 -30.48
CA VAL A 46 -1.43 6.35 -29.85
C VAL A 46 -1.35 6.05 -28.35
N ALA A 47 -2.48 6.07 -27.65
CA ALA A 47 -2.54 5.76 -26.22
C ALA A 47 -2.05 4.35 -25.89
N ILE A 48 -2.20 3.40 -26.81
CA ILE A 48 -1.76 2.00 -26.64
C ILE A 48 -0.32 1.79 -27.14
N VAL A 49 -0.04 2.23 -28.36
CA VAL A 49 1.21 1.90 -29.05
C VAL A 49 2.40 2.64 -28.44
N VAL A 50 2.24 3.91 -28.05
CA VAL A 50 3.35 4.69 -27.50
C VAL A 50 3.86 4.11 -26.18
N PRO A 51 3.01 3.83 -25.16
CA PRO A 51 3.47 3.14 -23.97
C PRO A 51 4.08 1.77 -24.27
N MET A 52 3.47 0.97 -25.15
CA MET A 52 3.99 -0.36 -25.48
C MET A 52 5.40 -0.30 -26.08
N LEU A 53 5.65 0.64 -27.00
CA LEU A 53 6.98 0.84 -27.59
C LEU A 53 7.98 1.39 -26.57
N LEU A 54 7.56 2.33 -25.72
CA LEU A 54 8.41 2.85 -24.65
C LEU A 54 8.78 1.75 -23.66
N THR A 55 7.82 0.93 -23.22
CA THR A 55 8.04 -0.21 -22.33
C THR A 55 9.01 -1.20 -22.98
N PHE A 56 8.83 -1.55 -24.26
CA PHE A 56 9.74 -2.43 -24.97
C PHE A 56 11.16 -1.85 -25.06
N PHE A 57 11.28 -0.57 -25.36
CA PHE A 57 12.56 0.11 -25.47
C PHE A 57 13.26 0.21 -24.11
N PHE A 58 12.56 0.62 -23.05
CA PHE A 58 13.13 0.72 -21.71
C PHE A 58 13.51 -0.65 -21.13
N ARG A 59 12.72 -1.70 -21.41
CA ARG A 59 13.06 -3.08 -21.08
C ARG A 59 14.32 -3.53 -21.82
N LYS A 60 14.43 -3.25 -23.13
CA LYS A 60 15.64 -3.58 -23.91
C LYS A 60 16.87 -2.78 -23.46
N ALA A 61 16.68 -1.54 -23.04
CA ALA A 61 17.73 -0.65 -22.56
C ALA A 61 18.15 -0.93 -21.10
N GLY A 62 17.47 -1.83 -20.40
CA GLY A 62 17.78 -2.21 -19.01
C GLY A 62 17.62 -1.08 -18.00
N LEU A 63 16.97 0.02 -18.36
CA LEU A 63 16.89 1.25 -17.57
C LEU A 63 15.93 1.14 -16.36
N PHE A 64 15.12 0.07 -16.29
CA PHE A 64 14.21 -0.21 -15.16
C PHE A 64 14.11 -1.71 -14.79
N THR A 65 14.92 -2.58 -15.40
CA THR A 65 14.78 -4.06 -15.27
C THR A 65 15.57 -4.62 -14.09
N LYS A 66 16.09 -3.78 -13.19
CA LYS A 66 16.94 -4.21 -12.08
C LYS A 66 16.15 -4.93 -10.96
N THR A 67 14.84 -4.82 -10.96
CA THR A 67 13.93 -5.35 -9.93
C THR A 67 12.89 -6.36 -10.46
N GLU A 68 12.73 -6.51 -11.77
CA GLU A 68 11.71 -7.43 -12.35
C GLU A 68 12.12 -8.91 -12.34
N GLY A 69 13.41 -9.21 -12.12
CA GLY A 69 13.91 -10.59 -12.00
C GLY A 69 13.85 -11.16 -10.58
N ASP A 70 13.47 -10.34 -9.60
CA ASP A 70 13.43 -10.75 -8.21
C ASP A 70 12.09 -11.41 -7.90
N THR A 71 12.12 -12.74 -7.75
CA THR A 71 10.92 -13.56 -7.50
C THR A 71 10.20 -13.12 -6.22
N ASN A 72 10.95 -12.54 -5.27
CA ASN A 72 10.40 -11.97 -4.04
C ASN A 72 9.51 -10.76 -4.33
N LEU A 73 9.97 -9.76 -5.09
CA LEU A 73 9.19 -8.56 -5.43
C LEU A 73 7.93 -8.88 -6.24
N GLN A 74 8.01 -9.91 -7.08
CA GLN A 74 6.88 -10.37 -7.89
C GLN A 74 5.80 -11.04 -7.03
N ALA A 75 6.20 -11.79 -6.00
CA ALA A 75 5.28 -12.34 -5.00
C ALA A 75 4.68 -11.24 -4.11
N GLU A 76 5.41 -10.15 -3.84
CA GLU A 76 4.91 -9.00 -3.08
C GLU A 76 3.82 -8.23 -3.83
N PHE A 77 3.98 -8.04 -5.14
CA PHE A 77 2.96 -7.36 -5.96
C PHE A 77 1.65 -8.17 -6.01
N VAL A 78 1.75 -9.49 -6.10
CA VAL A 78 0.59 -10.39 -6.06
C VAL A 78 -0.07 -10.37 -4.68
N ALA A 79 0.71 -10.37 -3.61
CA ALA A 79 0.17 -10.31 -2.25
C ALA A 79 -0.53 -8.97 -1.95
N GLN A 80 -0.03 -7.86 -2.50
CA GLN A 80 -0.67 -6.56 -2.39
C GLN A 80 -2.00 -6.52 -3.18
N GLU A 81 -2.05 -7.12 -4.37
CA GLU A 81 -3.28 -7.22 -5.17
C GLU A 81 -4.33 -8.14 -4.52
N GLU A 82 -3.92 -9.22 -3.84
CA GLU A 82 -4.84 -10.07 -3.06
C GLU A 82 -5.40 -9.36 -1.82
N ALA A 83 -4.62 -8.51 -1.14
CA ALA A 83 -5.12 -7.70 -0.03
C ALA A 83 -6.22 -6.73 -0.49
N GLU A 84 -6.06 -6.14 -1.68
CA GLU A 84 -6.99 -5.15 -2.22
C GLU A 84 -8.32 -5.76 -2.71
N PHE A 85 -8.40 -7.09 -2.90
CA PHE A 85 -9.56 -7.77 -3.50
C PHE A 85 -10.52 -8.44 -2.49
N VAL A 86 -10.33 -8.27 -1.18
CA VAL A 86 -11.25 -8.85 -0.19
C VAL A 86 -12.57 -8.08 -0.18
N SER A 87 -13.65 -8.73 -0.59
CA SER A 87 -14.99 -8.15 -0.68
C SER A 87 -15.53 -7.79 0.72
N HIS A 88 -15.87 -6.51 0.91
CA HIS A 88 -16.41 -6.00 2.16
C HIS A 88 -17.93 -6.24 2.25
N GLU A 89 -18.39 -7.05 3.22
CA GLU A 89 -19.80 -7.06 3.64
C GLU A 89 -20.11 -5.86 4.56
N PRO A 90 -21.35 -5.34 4.59
CA PRO A 90 -21.69 -4.19 5.40
C PRO A 90 -21.84 -4.61 6.88
N VAL A 91 -20.97 -4.06 7.73
CA VAL A 91 -21.03 -4.16 9.20
C VAL A 91 -21.29 -2.75 9.74
N GLU A 92 -22.00 -2.63 10.87
CA GLU A 92 -22.42 -1.34 11.45
C GLU A 92 -21.25 -0.35 11.69
N LEU A 93 -21.57 0.93 11.95
CA LEU A 93 -20.61 2.00 12.26
C LEU A 93 -19.81 1.69 13.54
N THR A 94 -18.76 0.89 13.39
CA THR A 94 -17.85 0.47 14.46
C THR A 94 -16.55 1.27 14.39
N SER A 95 -16.18 1.90 15.50
CA SER A 95 -14.84 2.40 15.71
C SER A 95 -13.97 1.28 16.25
N VAL A 96 -12.83 1.01 15.62
CA VAL A 96 -11.87 -0.02 16.02
C VAL A 96 -10.66 0.65 16.64
N GLU A 97 -10.34 0.27 17.88
CA GLU A 97 -9.12 0.71 18.53
C GLU A 97 -7.94 -0.10 18.00
N ILE A 98 -6.93 0.59 17.48
CA ILE A 98 -5.69 -0.01 17.00
C ILE A 98 -4.66 0.15 18.11
N ILE A 99 -4.18 -0.96 18.62
CA ILE A 99 -3.18 -1.03 19.68
C ILE A 99 -1.78 -0.95 19.07
N SER A 100 -0.83 -0.35 19.79
CA SER A 100 0.56 -0.26 19.34
C SER A 100 1.17 -1.66 19.22
N PRO A 101 1.62 -2.06 18.02
CA PRO A 101 2.23 -3.38 17.80
C PRO A 101 3.69 -3.43 18.25
N LEU A 102 4.29 -2.29 18.59
CA LEU A 102 5.70 -2.11 18.93
C LEU A 102 5.85 -1.20 20.16
N THR A 103 6.94 -1.40 20.92
CA THR A 103 7.40 -0.47 21.96
C THR A 103 8.45 0.45 21.36
N GLY A 104 8.29 1.76 21.44
CA GLY A 104 9.22 2.70 20.81
C GLY A 104 8.77 4.15 20.80
N GLN A 105 9.36 4.94 19.91
CA GLN A 105 8.97 6.33 19.69
C GLN A 105 8.02 6.42 18.49
N VAL A 106 6.83 6.95 18.72
CA VAL A 106 5.83 7.19 17.67
C VAL A 106 6.03 8.59 17.10
N LYS A 107 5.99 8.70 15.78
CA LYS A 107 6.00 9.94 15.01
C LYS A 107 4.81 9.96 14.06
N GLU A 108 4.48 11.16 13.57
CA GLU A 108 3.53 11.29 12.47
C GLU A 108 4.04 10.55 11.23
N LEU A 109 3.14 9.94 10.46
CA LEU A 109 3.52 9.26 9.22
C LEU A 109 4.23 10.21 8.23
N SER A 110 3.86 11.50 8.23
CA SER A 110 4.51 12.57 7.46
C SER A 110 6.00 12.76 7.73
N GLN A 111 6.50 12.24 8.86
CA GLN A 111 7.90 12.31 9.28
C GLN A 111 8.66 11.00 8.99
N ALA A 112 8.02 10.01 8.36
CA ALA A 112 8.68 8.79 7.95
C ALA A 112 9.81 9.09 6.96
N THR A 113 10.90 8.33 7.07
CA THR A 113 12.08 8.51 6.19
C THR A 113 11.77 8.23 4.72
N ASP A 114 10.85 7.30 4.44
CA ASP A 114 10.43 6.95 3.08
C ASP A 114 9.29 7.88 2.59
N PRO A 115 9.47 8.59 1.45
CA PRO A 115 8.47 9.50 0.91
C PRO A 115 7.16 8.83 0.48
N VAL A 116 7.18 7.53 0.13
CA VAL A 116 5.96 6.79 -0.26
C VAL A 116 5.03 6.69 0.94
N PHE A 117 5.54 6.31 2.10
CA PHE A 117 4.77 6.29 3.35
C PHE A 117 4.44 7.71 3.83
N ALA A 118 5.41 8.63 3.82
CA ALA A 118 5.20 10.01 4.28
C ALA A 118 4.14 10.78 3.49
N SER A 119 3.92 10.41 2.23
CA SER A 119 2.87 10.99 1.39
C SER A 119 1.44 10.57 1.79
N GLY A 120 1.29 9.48 2.55
CA GLY A 120 -0.02 8.90 2.90
C GLY A 120 -0.74 8.18 1.75
N VAL A 121 -0.11 8.06 0.57
CA VAL A 121 -0.71 7.41 -0.62
C VAL A 121 -1.00 5.93 -0.37
N MET A 122 -0.19 5.25 0.45
CA MET A 122 -0.37 3.82 0.77
C MET A 122 -1.34 3.57 1.92
N GLY A 123 -1.65 4.59 2.74
CA GLY A 123 -2.36 4.39 3.98
C GLY A 123 -2.33 5.62 4.89
N GLN A 124 -3.33 5.73 5.77
CA GLN A 124 -3.31 6.66 6.90
C GLN A 124 -2.81 5.93 8.14
N GLY A 125 -1.97 6.58 8.95
CA GLY A 125 -1.49 5.96 10.18
C GLY A 125 -0.33 6.71 10.82
N LEU A 126 0.56 5.94 11.46
CA LEU A 126 1.70 6.45 12.22
C LEU A 126 2.95 5.64 11.90
N VAL A 127 4.11 6.19 12.22
CA VAL A 127 5.39 5.48 12.12
C VAL A 127 5.98 5.31 13.51
N ILE A 128 6.49 4.12 13.81
CA ILE A 128 7.10 3.80 15.12
C ILE A 128 8.57 3.49 14.89
N GLU A 129 9.46 4.19 15.59
CA GLU A 129 10.86 3.80 15.75
C GLU A 129 10.94 2.78 16.90
N PRO A 130 11.09 1.47 16.63
CA PRO A 130 11.05 0.44 17.64
C PRO A 130 12.28 0.50 18.55
N SER A 131 12.06 0.18 19.82
CA SER A 131 13.12 0.00 20.82
C SER A 131 13.42 -1.47 21.09
N GLN A 132 12.59 -2.38 20.58
CA GLN A 132 12.69 -3.83 20.74
C GLN A 132 12.27 -4.53 19.44
N GLY A 133 12.86 -5.70 19.19
CA GLY A 133 12.67 -6.51 17.99
C GLY A 133 11.46 -7.45 18.03
N GLU A 134 10.34 -7.02 18.62
CA GLU A 134 9.14 -7.84 18.78
C GLU A 134 7.91 -7.13 18.25
N LEU A 135 7.31 -7.68 17.19
CA LEU A 135 6.06 -7.22 16.61
C LEU A 135 4.88 -8.04 17.16
N THR A 136 3.88 -7.37 17.71
CA THR A 136 2.64 -7.98 18.19
C THR A 136 1.42 -7.54 17.39
N SER A 137 0.32 -8.29 17.49
CA SER A 137 -0.91 -7.95 16.77
C SER A 137 -1.56 -6.69 17.34
N PRO A 138 -1.87 -5.68 16.51
CA PRO A 138 -2.55 -4.46 16.95
C PRO A 138 -4.07 -4.63 17.09
N VAL A 139 -4.65 -5.68 16.50
CA VAL A 139 -6.09 -5.96 16.44
C VAL A 139 -6.37 -7.46 16.58
N ASN A 140 -7.63 -7.82 16.82
CA ASN A 140 -8.10 -9.18 16.55
C ASN A 140 -8.47 -9.27 15.07
N GLY A 141 -8.04 -10.32 14.38
CA GLY A 141 -8.26 -10.42 12.95
C GLY A 141 -7.53 -11.56 12.28
N THR A 142 -7.53 -11.56 10.96
CA THR A 142 -6.88 -12.58 10.15
C THR A 142 -5.65 -12.01 9.45
N VAL A 143 -4.54 -12.75 9.47
CA VAL A 143 -3.35 -12.43 8.67
C VAL A 143 -3.65 -12.70 7.21
N THR A 144 -3.98 -11.66 6.45
CA THR A 144 -4.30 -11.79 5.03
C THR A 144 -3.06 -11.88 4.16
N VAL A 145 -1.98 -11.23 4.58
CA VAL A 145 -0.72 -11.22 3.84
C VAL A 145 0.46 -11.37 4.78
N LEU A 146 1.36 -12.29 4.47
CA LEU A 146 2.68 -12.38 5.10
C LEU A 146 3.75 -12.43 4.01
N PHE A 147 4.55 -11.37 3.92
CA PHE A 147 5.53 -11.22 2.85
C PHE A 147 6.57 -12.36 2.90
N PRO A 148 7.11 -12.84 1.75
CA PRO A 148 8.07 -13.95 1.74
C PRO A 148 9.30 -13.69 2.60
N THR A 149 9.79 -12.46 2.58
CA THR A 149 10.94 -11.95 3.35
C THR A 149 10.58 -11.56 4.79
N LYS A 150 9.32 -11.74 5.22
CA LYS A 150 8.85 -11.57 6.62
C LYS A 150 9.08 -10.18 7.24
N HIS A 151 9.36 -9.18 6.42
CA HIS A 151 9.55 -7.80 6.88
C HIS A 151 8.23 -7.04 7.01
N ALA A 152 7.16 -7.49 6.34
CA ALA A 152 5.86 -6.86 6.39
C ALA A 152 4.73 -7.88 6.59
N ILE A 153 3.65 -7.43 7.23
CA ILE A 153 2.45 -8.23 7.50
C ILE A 153 1.19 -7.40 7.31
N GLY A 154 0.21 -7.97 6.62
CA GLY A 154 -1.13 -7.45 6.44
C GLY A 154 -2.12 -8.21 7.33
N ILE A 155 -2.97 -7.46 8.04
CA ILE A 155 -3.99 -8.01 8.94
C ILE A 155 -5.31 -7.31 8.64
N VAL A 156 -6.36 -8.10 8.44
CA VAL A 156 -7.73 -7.58 8.37
C VAL A 156 -8.39 -7.85 9.71
N SER A 157 -8.82 -6.79 10.39
CA SER A 157 -9.51 -6.92 11.68
C SER A 157 -10.85 -7.63 11.51
N ASP A 158 -11.39 -8.20 12.59
CA ASP A 158 -12.71 -8.85 12.56
C ASP A 158 -13.84 -7.88 12.14
N GLU A 159 -13.62 -6.57 12.29
CA GLU A 159 -14.50 -5.50 11.85
C GLU A 159 -14.19 -5.00 10.41
N GLY A 160 -13.15 -5.52 9.76
CA GLY A 160 -12.78 -5.23 8.38
C GLY A 160 -11.81 -4.08 8.18
N VAL A 161 -11.07 -3.66 9.21
CA VAL A 161 -9.98 -2.66 9.04
C VAL A 161 -8.76 -3.35 8.44
N GLU A 162 -8.27 -2.88 7.30
CA GLU A 162 -7.09 -3.46 6.63
C GLU A 162 -5.82 -2.75 7.08
N LEU A 163 -5.03 -3.41 7.92
CA LEU A 163 -3.78 -2.90 8.45
C LEU A 163 -2.58 -3.49 7.71
N LEU A 164 -1.62 -2.64 7.38
CA LEU A 164 -0.29 -3.03 6.93
C LEU A 164 0.76 -2.53 7.93
N ILE A 165 1.61 -3.44 8.37
CA ILE A 165 2.76 -3.12 9.22
C ILE A 165 4.03 -3.50 8.46
N HIS A 166 4.91 -2.53 8.24
CA HIS A 166 6.14 -2.71 7.46
C HIS A 166 7.37 -2.45 8.32
N ILE A 167 8.10 -3.49 8.71
CA ILE A 167 9.22 -3.38 9.66
C ILE A 167 10.46 -2.82 8.95
N GLY A 168 10.85 -1.60 9.31
CA GLY A 168 11.98 -0.89 8.72
C GLY A 168 11.73 -0.40 7.29
N MET A 169 12.72 0.29 6.73
CA MET A 169 12.68 0.80 5.35
C MET A 169 13.67 0.03 4.46
N ASP A 170 13.25 -0.33 3.25
CA ASP A 170 14.01 -1.15 2.29
C ASP A 170 14.49 -2.52 2.83
N THR A 171 13.87 -3.01 3.90
CA THR A 171 14.23 -4.27 4.59
C THR A 171 13.91 -5.53 3.79
N VAL A 172 13.11 -5.41 2.72
CA VAL A 172 12.96 -6.47 1.71
C VAL A 172 14.31 -6.95 1.18
N GLY A 173 15.30 -6.05 1.03
CA GLY A 173 16.65 -6.37 0.54
C GLY A 173 17.49 -7.23 1.48
N LEU A 174 16.99 -7.55 2.68
CA LEU A 174 17.62 -8.49 3.60
C LEU A 174 17.29 -9.96 3.27
N ASP A 175 16.39 -10.23 2.33
CA ASP A 175 15.97 -11.58 1.94
C ASP A 175 15.52 -12.43 3.15
N GLY A 176 14.83 -11.81 4.10
CA GLY A 176 14.37 -12.46 5.34
C GLY A 176 15.43 -12.68 6.42
N LYS A 177 16.67 -12.22 6.21
CA LYS A 177 17.70 -12.28 7.25
C LYS A 177 17.34 -11.36 8.40
N GLY A 178 17.38 -11.91 9.61
CA GLY A 178 17.02 -11.16 10.82
C GLY A 178 15.51 -11.06 11.05
N PHE A 179 14.68 -11.81 10.32
CA PHE A 179 13.24 -11.90 10.58
C PHE A 179 12.84 -13.35 10.85
N GLU A 180 12.05 -13.56 11.90
CA GLU A 180 11.45 -14.84 12.27
C GLU A 180 9.95 -14.62 12.44
N SER A 181 9.14 -15.25 11.59
CA SER A 181 7.69 -15.18 11.71
C SER A 181 7.16 -16.31 12.59
N LEU A 182 6.22 -15.97 13.46
CA LEU A 182 5.56 -16.88 14.42
C LEU A 182 4.13 -17.24 13.99
N VAL A 183 3.69 -16.71 12.86
CA VAL A 183 2.36 -16.90 12.27
C VAL A 183 2.49 -17.22 10.79
N VAL A 184 1.44 -17.75 10.19
CA VAL A 184 1.35 -17.94 8.75
C VAL A 184 0.16 -17.17 8.17
N GLN A 185 0.16 -16.98 6.85
CA GLN A 185 -0.99 -16.40 6.16
C GLN A 185 -2.24 -17.28 6.38
N GLY A 186 -3.36 -16.64 6.66
CA GLY A 186 -4.63 -17.28 7.00
C GLY A 186 -4.83 -17.54 8.50
N ASP A 187 -3.82 -17.31 9.35
CA ASP A 187 -3.98 -17.44 10.79
C ASP A 187 -4.88 -16.33 11.35
N HIS A 188 -5.75 -16.69 12.27
CA HIS A 188 -6.46 -15.74 13.12
C HIS A 188 -5.58 -15.37 14.32
N VAL A 189 -5.45 -14.08 14.60
CA VAL A 189 -4.56 -13.52 15.63
C VAL A 189 -5.35 -12.65 16.59
N THR A 190 -4.94 -12.64 17.85
CA THR A 190 -5.53 -11.78 18.89
C THR A 190 -4.62 -10.61 19.25
N VAL A 191 -5.18 -9.49 19.70
CA VAL A 191 -4.42 -8.32 20.18
C VAL A 191 -3.31 -8.74 21.14
N GLY A 192 -2.08 -8.27 20.89
CA GLY A 192 -0.89 -8.54 21.70
C GLY A 192 -0.21 -9.89 21.42
N GLN A 193 -0.79 -10.76 20.57
CA GLN A 193 -0.12 -11.98 20.13
C GLN A 193 1.16 -11.65 19.34
N GLN A 194 2.25 -12.35 19.61
CA GLN A 194 3.50 -12.16 18.86
C GLN A 194 3.34 -12.64 17.42
N LEU A 195 3.76 -11.81 16.47
CA LEU A 195 3.63 -12.05 15.03
C LEU A 195 4.99 -12.32 14.40
N ILE A 196 5.95 -11.41 14.63
CA ILE A 196 7.27 -11.43 14.01
C ILE A 196 8.31 -10.99 15.04
N ARG A 197 9.41 -11.73 15.12
CA ARG A 197 10.63 -11.31 15.82
C ARG A 197 11.62 -10.83 14.78
N PHE A 198 12.29 -9.72 15.05
CA PHE A 198 13.27 -9.16 14.14
C PHE A 198 14.52 -8.67 14.87
N ASP A 199 15.65 -8.78 14.21
CA ASP A 199 16.95 -8.36 14.72
C ASP A 199 17.28 -6.95 14.22
N MET A 200 17.11 -5.96 15.11
CA MET A 200 17.41 -4.56 14.81
C MET A 200 18.89 -4.33 14.52
N ASP A 201 19.80 -5.12 15.11
CA ASP A 201 21.23 -4.97 14.87
C ASP A 201 21.60 -5.43 13.47
N VAL A 202 20.95 -6.49 12.96
CA VAL A 202 21.09 -6.93 11.56
C VAL A 202 20.61 -5.85 10.59
N ILE A 203 19.45 -5.24 10.85
CA ILE A 203 18.89 -4.17 10.02
C ILE A 203 19.84 -2.96 10.00
N LYS A 204 20.31 -2.52 11.17
CA LYS A 204 21.23 -1.38 11.30
C LYS A 204 22.60 -1.67 10.70
N ALA A 205 23.12 -2.89 10.83
CA ALA A 205 24.39 -3.30 10.24
C ALA A 205 24.34 -3.30 8.70
N ALA A 206 23.16 -3.50 8.11
CA ALA A 206 22.94 -3.33 6.67
C ALA A 206 22.80 -1.86 6.24
N GLY A 207 22.83 -0.91 7.18
CA GLY A 207 22.65 0.52 6.91
C GLY A 207 21.20 0.94 6.67
N LEU A 208 20.24 0.09 7.07
CA LEU A 208 18.81 0.33 6.90
C LEU A 208 18.19 0.95 8.16
N VAL A 209 17.03 1.58 7.96
CA VAL A 209 16.28 2.28 9.01
C VAL A 209 15.25 1.34 9.63
N THR A 210 15.08 1.40 10.95
CA THR A 210 14.14 0.54 11.71
C THR A 210 12.73 1.13 11.88
N GLU A 211 12.52 2.38 11.45
CA GLU A 211 11.20 3.01 11.39
C GLU A 211 10.17 2.09 10.73
N THR A 212 9.10 1.79 11.47
CA THR A 212 8.09 0.82 11.10
C THR A 212 6.74 1.52 10.95
N PRO A 213 6.28 1.76 9.71
CA PRO A 213 4.94 2.27 9.46
C PRO A 213 3.87 1.26 9.90
N VAL A 214 2.83 1.78 10.53
CA VAL A 214 1.59 1.07 10.87
C VAL A 214 0.46 1.87 10.22
N ILE A 215 -0.14 1.34 9.16
CA ILE A 215 -1.08 2.09 8.32
C ILE A 215 -2.38 1.32 8.06
N ILE A 216 -3.47 2.06 7.90
CA ILE A 216 -4.76 1.57 7.40
C ILE A 216 -4.76 1.78 5.88
N THR A 217 -4.97 0.70 5.14
CA THR A 217 -4.87 0.67 3.68
C THR A 217 -6.22 0.90 2.98
N ASN A 218 -7.33 0.43 3.56
CA ASN A 218 -8.69 0.66 3.06
C ASN A 218 -9.28 2.03 3.45
N GLN A 219 -8.59 3.10 3.07
CA GLN A 219 -8.96 4.49 3.41
C GLN A 219 -10.32 4.95 2.85
N ASP A 220 -10.85 4.26 1.85
CA ASP A 220 -12.18 4.54 1.28
C ASP A 220 -13.31 4.09 2.21
N ALA A 221 -13.03 3.18 3.15
CA ALA A 221 -13.99 2.64 4.11
C ALA A 221 -13.71 3.09 5.55
N TYR A 222 -12.45 3.42 5.88
CA TYR A 222 -12.03 3.80 7.23
C TYR A 222 -11.14 5.04 7.24
N THR A 223 -11.31 5.91 8.25
CA THR A 223 -10.41 7.04 8.53
C THR A 223 -9.66 6.83 9.84
N ALA A 224 -8.38 7.20 9.86
CA ALA A 224 -7.54 7.12 11.05
C ALA A 224 -7.72 8.38 11.91
N THR A 225 -8.27 8.24 13.11
CA THR A 225 -8.27 9.28 14.14
C THR A 225 -7.03 9.12 15.00
N ILE A 226 -6.06 10.00 14.74
CA ILE A 226 -4.79 10.06 15.47
C ILE A 226 -4.97 11.06 16.62
N THR A 227 -4.92 10.57 17.86
CA THR A 227 -5.11 11.41 19.05
C THR A 227 -3.81 11.51 19.83
N GLY A 228 -3.20 12.70 19.87
CA GLY A 228 -1.99 12.94 20.66
C GLY A 228 -1.12 14.06 20.12
N THR A 229 0.01 14.29 20.77
CA THR A 229 1.10 15.15 20.29
C THR A 229 2.31 14.28 20.06
N TYR A 230 2.90 14.34 18.86
CA TYR A 230 4.06 13.55 18.47
C TYR A 230 5.29 14.45 18.28
N PRO A 231 6.51 13.95 18.55
CA PRO A 231 6.85 12.57 18.91
C PRO A 231 6.52 12.21 20.37
N THR A 232 6.13 10.96 20.62
CA THR A 232 5.88 10.43 21.98
C THR A 232 6.42 9.01 22.12
N THR A 233 6.64 8.55 23.36
CA THR A 233 7.06 7.16 23.63
C THR A 233 5.82 6.31 23.94
N ILE A 234 5.74 5.13 23.32
CA ILE A 234 4.64 4.17 23.50
C ILE A 234 5.19 2.79 23.88
N GLN A 235 4.40 2.04 24.66
CA GLN A 235 4.64 0.61 24.90
C GLN A 235 3.73 -0.23 24.01
N ALA A 236 4.23 -1.38 23.56
CA ALA A 236 3.41 -2.37 22.88
C ALA A 236 2.21 -2.73 23.77
N GLY A 237 1.02 -2.79 23.20
CA GLY A 237 -0.21 -2.99 23.97
C GLY A 237 -0.94 -1.70 24.39
N ALA A 238 -0.35 -0.51 24.22
CA ALA A 238 -1.04 0.76 24.47
C ALA A 238 -1.83 1.25 23.24
N SER A 239 -2.86 2.07 23.45
CA SER A 239 -3.65 2.66 22.37
C SER A 239 -2.79 3.52 21.43
N LEU A 240 -2.82 3.22 20.12
CA LEU A 240 -2.03 3.92 19.11
C LEU A 240 -2.89 4.92 18.31
N MET A 241 -4.02 4.46 17.78
CA MET A 241 -4.97 5.26 17.00
C MET A 241 -6.34 4.56 16.92
N VAL A 242 -7.35 5.26 16.44
CA VAL A 242 -8.72 4.71 16.26
C VAL A 242 -9.10 4.76 14.79
N ALA A 243 -9.47 3.61 14.21
CA ALA A 243 -10.06 3.55 12.88
C ALA A 243 -11.58 3.76 12.98
N THR A 244 -12.14 4.71 12.25
CA THR A 244 -13.58 4.97 12.22
C THR A 244 -14.11 4.74 10.82
N ARG A 245 -15.17 3.93 10.69
CA ARG A 245 -15.82 3.67 9.40
C ARG A 245 -16.49 4.95 8.87
N ILE A 246 -16.33 5.23 7.56
CA ILE A 246 -16.90 6.40 6.87
C ILE A 246 -18.06 6.02 5.95
#